data_AF-A0A953QJG0-F1
#
_entry.id   AF-A0A953QJG0-F1
#
_cell.length_a   1.000
_cell.length_b   1.000
_cell.length_c   1.000
_cell.angle_alpha   90.00
_cell.angle_beta   90.00
_cell.angle_gamma   90.00
#
_symmetry.space_group_name_H-M   'P 1'
#
loop_
_entity.id
_entity.type
_entity.pdbx_description
1 polymer ?
#
loop_
_entity_poly.entity_id
_entity_poly.type
_entity_poly.pdbx_seq_one_letter_code
_entity_poly.pdbx_strand_id
1 'polypeptide(L)'
;LRQTFAKLDMAAGLIRQFSTPPASPSECVFALTTQTVSADLKTKITPCQFGGNPDCKSCGCIASMGLAAVAAHKLGGIIPVGALFRASIKIGRMWPQHSSAAETERDALRVIS
;
A
#
# COMPACT_ATOMS: atom_id res chain seq x y z
N LEU A 1 -6.74 10.55 -22.16
CA LEU A 1 -5.76 9.46 -21.96
C LEU A 1 -6.36 8.09 -22.30
N ARG A 2 -7.12 7.40 -21.42
CA ARG A 2 -7.69 6.07 -21.77
C ARG A 2 -8.56 6.07 -23.04
N GLN A 3 -9.43 7.07 -23.21
CA GLN A 3 -10.29 7.20 -24.40
C GLN A 3 -9.50 7.47 -25.70
N THR A 4 -8.32 8.08 -25.59
CA THR A 4 -7.48 8.48 -26.72
C THR A 4 -6.49 7.37 -27.10
N PHE A 5 -6.04 6.58 -26.12
CA PHE A 5 -5.04 5.53 -26.29
C PHE A 5 -5.62 4.20 -25.81
N ALA A 6 -6.23 3.43 -26.71
CA ALA A 6 -6.94 2.19 -26.37
C ALA A 6 -6.04 1.12 -25.73
N LYS A 7 -4.72 1.16 -25.99
CA LYS A 7 -3.72 0.27 -25.36
C LYS A 7 -3.44 0.62 -23.89
N LEU A 8 -3.83 1.81 -23.43
CA LEU A 8 -3.61 2.24 -22.04
C LEU A 8 -4.66 1.59 -21.13
N ASP A 9 -4.32 0.41 -20.59
CA ASP A 9 -5.19 -0.29 -19.65
C ASP A 9 -5.05 0.25 -18.22
N MET A 10 -5.51 1.49 -18.04
CA MET A 10 -5.53 2.16 -16.74
C MET A 10 -6.87 2.87 -16.54
N ALA A 11 -7.47 2.68 -15.37
CA ALA A 11 -8.69 3.38 -14.99
C ALA A 11 -8.46 4.90 -14.88
N ALA A 12 -9.47 5.71 -15.18
CA ALA A 12 -9.35 7.17 -15.13
C ALA A 12 -8.91 7.70 -13.75
N GLY A 13 -9.39 7.09 -12.67
CA GLY A 13 -8.97 7.41 -11.30
C GLY A 13 -7.48 7.18 -11.07
N LEU A 14 -6.94 6.05 -11.55
CA LEU A 14 -5.53 5.71 -11.46
C LEU A 14 -4.68 6.71 -12.25
N ILE A 15 -5.08 7.03 -13.48
CA ILE A 15 -4.40 8.04 -14.32
C ILE A 15 -4.35 9.40 -13.61
N ARG A 16 -5.44 9.81 -12.96
CA ARG A 16 -5.49 11.07 -12.20
C ARG A 16 -4.49 11.09 -11.05
N GLN A 17 -4.29 9.96 -10.38
CA GLN A 17 -3.33 9.87 -9.28
C GLN A 17 -1.88 10.01 -9.78
N PHE A 18 -1.55 9.59 -11.01
CA PHE A 18 -0.23 9.89 -11.58
C PHE A 18 0.07 11.39 -11.67
N SER A 19 -0.94 12.23 -11.88
CA SER A 19 -0.78 13.70 -11.86
C SER A 19 -0.76 14.30 -10.46
N THR A 20 -1.27 13.58 -9.47
CA THR A 20 -1.40 14.04 -8.07
C THR A 20 -1.07 12.90 -7.10
N PRO A 21 0.17 12.38 -7.13
CA PRO A 21 0.57 11.24 -6.32
C PRO A 21 0.58 11.60 -4.82
N PRO A 22 0.50 10.60 -3.91
CA PRO A 22 0.70 10.84 -2.48
C PRO A 22 2.06 11.48 -2.23
N ALA A 23 2.12 12.46 -1.32
CA ALA A 23 3.32 13.27 -1.14
C ALA A 23 4.41 12.57 -0.31
N SER A 24 4.06 11.49 0.38
CA SER A 24 4.96 10.78 1.30
C SER A 24 4.53 9.32 1.51
N PRO A 25 5.41 8.46 2.10
CA PRO A 25 5.04 7.09 2.45
C PRO A 25 3.91 7.01 3.47
N SER A 26 3.79 7.98 4.39
CA SER A 26 2.68 8.03 5.36
C SER A 26 1.35 8.41 4.70
N GLU A 27 1.37 9.00 3.51
CA GLU A 27 0.18 9.28 2.70
C GLU A 27 -0.14 8.16 1.70
N CYS A 28 0.82 7.29 1.40
CA CYS A 28 0.66 6.22 0.43
C CYS A 28 -0.03 5.00 1.06
N VAL A 29 -1.25 4.67 0.62
CA VAL A 29 -1.98 3.49 1.12
C VAL A 29 -1.17 2.21 0.91
N PHE A 30 -0.52 2.05 -0.25
CA PHE A 30 0.35 0.90 -0.51
C PHE A 30 1.46 0.75 0.53
N ALA A 31 2.16 1.85 0.86
CA ALA A 31 3.23 1.82 1.86
C ALA A 31 2.73 1.48 3.27
N LEU A 32 1.46 1.79 3.57
CA LEU A 32 0.87 1.51 4.87
C LEU A 32 0.29 0.11 5.01
N THR A 33 -0.15 -0.51 3.91
CA THR A 33 -0.92 -1.78 3.94
C THR A 33 -0.17 -2.96 3.35
N THR A 34 0.94 -2.74 2.65
CA THR A 34 1.66 -3.80 1.94
C THR A 34 3.04 -4.01 2.54
N GLN A 35 3.33 -5.24 2.97
CA GLN A 35 4.70 -5.65 3.29
C GLN A 35 5.40 -6.06 1.99
N THR A 36 6.53 -5.43 1.69
CA THR A 36 7.40 -5.86 0.59
C THR A 36 8.59 -6.63 1.15
N VAL A 37 8.85 -7.79 0.56
CA VAL A 37 10.02 -8.63 0.83
C VAL A 37 10.79 -8.82 -0.47
N SER A 38 12.10 -8.89 -0.35
CA SER A 38 12.99 -9.08 -1.49
C SER A 38 12.89 -10.51 -2.06
N ALA A 39 13.55 -10.77 -3.19
CA ALA A 39 13.55 -12.08 -3.83
C ALA A 39 14.14 -13.20 -2.96
N ASP A 40 14.92 -12.85 -1.92
CA ASP A 40 15.41 -13.81 -0.92
C ASP A 40 14.34 -14.25 0.10
N LEU A 41 13.12 -13.69 0.02
CA LEU A 41 11.99 -13.90 0.92
C LEU A 41 12.26 -13.61 2.41
N LYS A 42 13.39 -12.95 2.71
CA LYS A 42 13.85 -12.68 4.08
C LYS A 42 13.98 -11.20 4.33
N THR A 43 14.55 -10.48 3.38
CA THR A 43 14.88 -9.06 3.53
C THR A 43 13.63 -8.21 3.31
N LYS A 44 13.18 -7.55 4.36
CA LYS A 44 12.06 -6.59 4.28
C LYS A 44 12.53 -5.31 3.59
N ILE A 45 11.74 -4.84 2.63
CA ILE A 45 11.97 -3.59 1.92
C ILE A 45 10.95 -2.57 2.43
N THR A 46 11.43 -1.48 3.02
CA THR A 46 10.60 -0.46 3.68
C THR A 46 11.05 0.95 3.30
N PRO A 47 10.13 1.93 3.13
CA PRO A 47 8.73 1.92 3.59
C PRO A 47 7.73 1.37 2.56
N CYS A 48 8.17 1.07 1.35
CA CYS A 48 7.40 0.44 0.28
C CYS A 48 8.36 -0.36 -0.61
N GLN A 49 7.93 -0.75 -1.82
CA GLN A 49 8.75 -1.52 -2.76
C GLN A 49 10.10 -0.88 -3.14
N PHE A 50 10.24 0.43 -3.00
CA PHE A 50 11.48 1.14 -3.34
C PHE A 50 12.52 1.15 -2.22
N GLY A 51 12.11 0.89 -0.98
CA GLY A 51 13.01 1.00 0.17
C GLY A 51 13.43 2.45 0.48
N GLY A 52 14.17 2.64 1.57
CA GLY A 52 14.89 3.88 1.88
C GLY A 52 14.01 5.12 2.02
N ASN A 53 14.41 6.22 1.35
CA ASN A 53 13.70 7.50 1.35
C ASN A 53 13.22 7.85 -0.07
N PRO A 54 12.09 7.28 -0.52
CA PRO A 54 11.63 7.44 -1.90
C PRO A 54 11.06 8.84 -2.17
N ASP A 55 11.29 9.38 -3.37
CA ASP A 55 10.56 10.56 -3.86
C ASP A 55 9.14 10.15 -4.30
N CYS A 56 8.18 10.21 -3.38
CA CYS A 56 6.81 9.81 -3.66
C CYS A 56 6.12 10.65 -4.74
N LYS A 57 6.53 11.92 -4.92
CA LYS A 57 5.95 12.81 -5.94
C LYS A 57 6.32 12.41 -7.36
N SER A 58 7.39 11.63 -7.52
CA SER A 58 7.90 11.15 -8.81
C SER A 58 8.04 9.63 -8.87
N CYS A 59 7.52 8.89 -7.87
CA CYS A 59 7.83 7.46 -7.72
C CYS A 59 7.26 6.56 -8.82
N GLY A 60 6.20 6.99 -9.53
CA GLY A 60 5.64 6.28 -10.68
C GLY A 60 5.07 4.87 -10.39
N CYS A 61 4.97 4.46 -9.13
CA CYS A 61 4.49 3.12 -8.76
C CYS A 61 3.00 2.97 -9.05
N ILE A 62 2.65 2.06 -9.97
CA ILE A 62 1.26 1.76 -10.31
C ILE A 62 0.45 1.26 -9.10
N ALA A 63 1.07 0.50 -8.19
CA ALA A 63 0.40 0.02 -6.98
C ALA A 63 0.05 1.18 -6.03
N SER A 64 0.95 2.16 -5.91
CA SER A 64 0.70 3.41 -5.17
C SER A 64 -0.45 4.19 -5.80
N MET A 65 -0.44 4.41 -7.11
CA MET A 65 -1.50 5.17 -7.80
C MET A 65 -2.85 4.45 -7.80
N GLY A 66 -2.84 3.13 -7.96
CA GLY A 66 -4.04 2.30 -7.92
C GLY A 66 -4.70 2.37 -6.54
N LEU A 67 -3.94 2.18 -5.47
CA LEU A 67 -4.49 2.27 -4.11
C LEU A 67 -4.83 3.72 -3.71
N ALA A 68 -4.14 4.72 -4.24
CA ALA A 68 -4.54 6.11 -4.07
C ALA A 68 -5.89 6.40 -4.77
N ALA A 69 -6.16 5.80 -5.93
CA ALA A 69 -7.44 5.93 -6.63
C ALA A 69 -8.58 5.27 -5.84
N VAL A 70 -8.31 4.09 -5.24
CA VAL A 70 -9.23 3.45 -4.30
C VAL A 70 -9.46 4.34 -3.07
N ALA A 71 -8.40 4.88 -2.48
CA ALA A 71 -8.48 5.74 -1.31
C ALA A 71 -9.31 7.02 -1.55
N ALA A 72 -9.24 7.57 -2.76
CA ALA A 72 -10.01 8.73 -3.18
C ALA A 72 -11.48 8.41 -3.49
N HIS A 73 -11.84 7.13 -3.67
CA HIS A 73 -13.23 6.73 -3.89
C HIS A 73 -14.07 7.02 -2.63
N LYS A 74 -15.28 7.56 -2.81
CA LYS A 74 -16.17 7.93 -1.72
C LYS A 74 -17.27 6.88 -1.52
N LEU A 75 -17.26 6.21 -0.36
CA LEU A 75 -18.36 5.32 0.05
C LEU A 75 -19.61 6.15 0.34
N GLY A 76 -20.74 5.72 -0.23
CA GLY A 76 -22.02 6.44 -0.13
C GLY A 76 -21.95 7.88 -0.65
N GLY A 77 -20.93 8.23 -1.45
CA GLY A 77 -20.71 9.58 -1.97
C GLY A 77 -20.08 10.57 -0.98
N ILE A 78 -19.86 10.19 0.29
CA ILE A 78 -19.49 11.13 1.36
C ILE A 78 -18.10 10.81 1.92
N ILE A 79 -17.83 9.56 2.30
CA ILE A 79 -16.65 9.21 3.08
C ILE A 79 -15.57 8.63 2.16
N PRO A 80 -14.39 9.29 2.01
CA PRO A 80 -13.31 8.70 1.24
C PRO A 80 -12.80 7.43 1.92
N VAL A 81 -12.66 6.35 1.16
CA VAL A 81 -12.17 5.05 1.65
C VAL A 81 -10.80 5.20 2.34
N GLY A 82 -9.97 6.12 1.86
CA GLY A 82 -8.66 6.43 2.44
C GLY A 82 -8.73 6.88 3.90
N ALA A 83 -9.79 7.60 4.31
CA ALA A 83 -9.96 7.98 5.70
C ALA A 83 -10.21 6.76 6.60
N LEU A 84 -11.02 5.80 6.12
CA LEU A 84 -11.28 4.56 6.84
C LEU A 84 -10.00 3.72 6.99
N PHE A 85 -9.20 3.59 5.92
CA PHE A 85 -7.91 2.89 5.99
C PHE A 85 -6.95 3.52 7.01
N ARG A 86 -6.82 4.85 6.99
CA ARG A 86 -5.93 5.55 7.95
C ARG A 86 -6.41 5.38 9.38
N ALA A 87 -7.72 5.45 9.60
CA ALA A 87 -8.32 5.21 10.91
C ALA A 87 -8.06 3.78 11.39
N SER A 88 -8.26 2.76 10.53
CA SER A 88 -8.05 1.37 10.89
C SER A 88 -6.58 1.08 11.23
N ILE A 89 -5.63 1.62 10.45
CA ILE A 89 -4.19 1.51 10.74
C ILE A 89 -3.85 2.18 12.07
N LYS A 90 -4.40 3.37 12.35
CA LYS A 90 -4.15 4.08 13.61
C LYS A 90 -4.65 3.26 14.80
N ILE A 91 -5.86 2.71 14.70
CA ILE A 91 -6.44 1.82 15.73
C ILE A 91 -5.56 0.58 15.91
N GLY A 92 -5.16 -0.08 14.81
CA GLY A 92 -4.32 -1.27 14.87
C GLY A 92 -2.94 -1.04 15.50
N ARG A 93 -2.37 0.17 15.35
CA ARG A 93 -1.12 0.57 16.03
C ARG A 93 -1.30 0.88 17.51
N MET A 94 -2.51 1.27 17.92
CA MET A 94 -2.83 1.55 19.32
C MET A 94 -3.23 0.28 20.09
N TRP A 95 -3.70 -0.76 19.39
CA TRP A 95 -4.08 -2.02 20.02
C TRP A 95 -2.83 -2.80 20.47
N PRO A 96 -2.77 -3.29 21.72
CA PRO A 96 -1.69 -4.18 22.14
C PRO A 96 -1.66 -5.44 21.29
N GLN A 97 -0.58 -5.64 20.54
CA GLN A 97 -0.37 -6.82 19.72
C GLN A 97 -0.15 -8.01 20.65
N HIS A 98 -1.18 -8.84 20.84
CA HIS A 98 -0.97 -10.20 21.31
C HIS A 98 -0.24 -10.93 20.19
N SER A 99 1.06 -11.17 20.34
CA SER A 99 1.87 -11.98 19.44
C SER A 99 1.24 -13.37 19.32
N SER A 100 0.42 -13.60 18.30
CA SER A 100 -0.26 -14.87 18.07
C SER A 100 -0.42 -15.09 16.58
N ALA A 101 0.68 -15.42 15.91
CA ALA A 101 0.72 -16.13 14.62
C ALA A 101 2.18 -16.37 14.15
N ALA A 102 3.08 -15.40 14.34
CA ALA A 102 4.44 -15.46 13.80
C ALA A 102 5.41 -16.36 14.58
N GLU A 103 5.05 -16.77 15.80
CA GLU A 103 5.82 -17.72 16.62
C GLU A 103 5.48 -19.17 16.26
N THR A 104 4.19 -19.45 16.02
CA THR A 104 3.69 -20.78 15.64
C THR A 104 4.22 -21.24 14.27
N GLU A 105 4.39 -20.34 13.30
CA GLU A 105 4.87 -20.71 11.95
C GLU A 105 6.39 -20.98 11.90
N ARG A 106 7.19 -20.30 12.73
CA ARG A 106 8.63 -20.60 12.88
C ARG A 106 8.88 -21.88 13.64
N ASP A 107 8.01 -22.21 14.59
CA ASP A 107 8.10 -23.45 15.36
C ASP A 107 7.70 -24.65 14.49
N ALA A 108 6.64 -24.52 13.68
CA ALA A 108 6.25 -25.54 12.72
C ALA A 108 7.35 -25.82 11.67
N LEU A 109 8.07 -24.79 11.19
CA LEU A 109 9.16 -24.96 10.24
C LEU A 109 10.43 -25.58 10.86
N ARG A 110 10.62 -25.48 12.17
CA ARG A 110 11.75 -26.08 12.90
C ARG A 110 11.58 -27.55 13.21
N VAL A 111 10.34 -28.04 13.31
CA VAL A 111 10.06 -29.47 13.58
C VAL A 111 10.22 -30.36 12.35
N ILE A 112 10.25 -29.76 11.15
CA ILE A 112 10.35 -30.46 9.85
C ILE A 112 11.75 -30.39 9.22
N SER A 113 12.77 -29.87 9.92
CA SER A 113 14.19 -29.89 9.52
C SER A 113 15.01 -30.77 10.47
#